data_AF-A0A844EM11-F1
#
_entry.id   AF-A0A844EM11-F1
#
_cell.length_a   1.000
_cell.length_b   1.000
_cell.length_c   1.000
_cell.angle_alpha   90.00
_cell.angle_beta   90.00
_cell.angle_gamma   90.00
#
_symmetry.space_group_name_H-M   'P 1'
#
loop_
_entity.id
_entity.type
_entity.pdbx_description
1 polymer ?
#
loop_
_entity_poly.entity_id
_entity_poly.type
_entity_poly.pdbx_seq_one_letter_code
_entity_poly.pdbx_strand_id
1 'polypeptide(L)'
;SMEDALQLKEHIREIIARGAVERDPEKRKAMLTLVVCGSGFTGAETIGELIDYRKVLAKDYKLDPSEIKIILVEAAPTIINMLDRTNAAHAEAYIKKNNIEIRKSSMITSVNPDSVDIKDQDSIATNTLIWTAGVKTNHTADSFGIDAGRGGRLVTNQYLQAKGFEDKSIYVAGDDANATEQGAERAVPQTAQEAENEAIVSAENIAADIEGNQNYTEFKDKNMGFTVSFGAYYGIAQVFGGKRVRGWLATIMKHGTNLLYFWRIRSGYFMMMYLLDEFFRVENNRTVFGGNTARRSNVLWSVPLRLFLGIVLMVDAFSINTIIPVGMGLTVLEGIIGCLIFFGWFTWLADLALVIIFLMGIPTWAHAWIIFAAIALMNGSGRSFGIDYWFVPWLQKTWGKARYGTPKAVYEPKK
;
A
#
# COMPACT_ATOMS: atom_id res chain seq x y z
N SER A 1 -6.76 5.36 -15.99
CA SER A 1 -5.42 5.33 -16.63
C SER A 1 -4.39 5.95 -15.68
N MET A 2 -3.11 6.05 -16.08
CA MET A 2 -2.10 6.80 -15.29
C MET A 2 -2.43 8.30 -15.29
N GLU A 3 -2.91 8.80 -16.43
CA GLU A 3 -3.31 10.19 -16.64
C GLU A 3 -4.45 10.57 -15.68
N ASP A 4 -5.49 9.73 -15.59
CA ASP A 4 -6.63 9.97 -14.68
C ASP A 4 -6.17 10.00 -13.22
N ALA A 5 -5.22 9.13 -12.84
CA ALA A 5 -4.69 9.09 -11.48
C ALA A 5 -3.88 10.35 -11.14
N LEU A 6 -3.10 10.87 -12.10
CA LEU A 6 -2.37 12.14 -11.94
C LEU A 6 -3.32 13.33 -11.87
N GLN A 7 -4.33 13.38 -12.74
CA GLN A 7 -5.37 14.41 -12.73
C GLN A 7 -6.15 14.40 -11.41
N LEU A 8 -6.58 13.23 -10.94
CA LEU A 8 -7.27 13.09 -9.68
C LEU A 8 -6.41 13.55 -8.50
N LYS A 9 -5.13 13.18 -8.48
CA LYS A 9 -4.20 13.63 -7.44
C LYS A 9 -4.10 15.15 -7.41
N GLU A 10 -3.94 15.79 -8.55
CA GLU A 10 -3.85 17.26 -8.63
C GLU A 10 -5.16 17.93 -8.24
N HIS A 11 -6.29 17.42 -8.74
CA HIS A 11 -7.63 17.90 -8.38
C HIS A 11 -7.87 17.86 -6.87
N ILE A 12 -7.55 16.74 -6.21
CA ILE A 12 -7.69 16.61 -4.75
C ILE A 12 -6.80 17.67 -4.06
N ARG A 13 -5.55 17.84 -4.49
CA ARG A 13 -4.64 18.83 -3.88
C ARG A 13 -5.19 20.25 -4.02
N GLU A 14 -5.70 20.59 -5.19
CA GLU A 14 -6.20 21.92 -5.50
C GLU A 14 -7.49 22.22 -4.71
N ILE A 15 -8.45 21.29 -4.71
CA ILE A 15 -9.72 21.46 -4.01
C ILE A 15 -9.50 21.55 -2.49
N ILE A 16 -8.64 20.71 -1.92
CA ILE A 16 -8.33 20.79 -0.48
C ILE A 16 -7.58 22.08 -0.15
N ALA A 17 -6.67 22.56 -1.02
CA ALA A 17 -5.99 23.84 -0.84
C ALA A 17 -7.00 25.01 -0.82
N ARG A 18 -7.95 25.02 -1.76
CA ARG A 18 -9.04 26.00 -1.81
C ARG A 18 -9.93 25.92 -0.57
N GLY A 19 -10.33 24.71 -0.18
CA GLY A 19 -11.08 24.48 1.05
C GLY A 19 -10.37 24.99 2.30
N ALA A 20 -9.03 24.88 2.35
CA ALA A 20 -8.25 25.32 3.50
C ALA A 20 -8.27 26.83 3.75
N VAL A 21 -8.44 27.64 2.69
CA VAL A 21 -8.52 29.11 2.78
C VAL A 21 -9.95 29.65 2.69
N GLU A 22 -10.93 28.79 2.41
CA GLU A 22 -12.34 29.15 2.33
C GLU A 22 -12.90 29.54 3.71
N ARG A 23 -13.66 30.65 3.72
CA ARG A 23 -14.24 31.25 4.93
C ARG A 23 -15.70 30.86 5.13
N ASP A 24 -16.42 30.57 4.05
CA ASP A 24 -17.79 30.06 4.13
C ASP A 24 -17.77 28.61 4.65
N PRO A 25 -18.34 28.32 5.84
CA PRO A 25 -18.28 26.99 6.44
C PRO A 25 -18.89 25.88 5.57
N GLU A 26 -19.98 26.16 4.84
CA GLU A 26 -20.65 25.12 4.05
C GLU A 26 -19.86 24.82 2.77
N LYS A 27 -19.33 25.85 2.09
CA LYS A 27 -18.46 25.66 0.92
C LYS A 27 -17.16 24.98 1.31
N ARG A 28 -16.55 25.39 2.43
CA ARG A 28 -15.36 24.72 2.99
C ARG A 28 -15.63 23.24 3.21
N LYS A 29 -16.75 22.90 3.86
CA LYS A 29 -17.13 21.51 4.13
C LYS A 29 -17.35 20.71 2.84
N ALA A 30 -17.97 21.30 1.82
CA ALA A 30 -18.14 20.65 0.51
C ALA A 30 -16.79 20.37 -0.18
N MET A 31 -15.88 21.35 -0.20
CA MET A 31 -14.53 21.18 -0.77
C MET A 31 -13.71 20.13 -0.01
N LEU A 32 -13.83 20.09 1.32
CA LEU A 32 -13.12 19.13 2.17
C LEU A 32 -13.80 17.75 2.27
N THR A 33 -14.88 17.51 1.51
CA THR A 33 -15.56 16.21 1.44
C THR A 33 -15.23 15.50 0.15
N LEU A 34 -14.63 14.31 0.24
CA LEU A 34 -14.31 13.43 -0.89
C LEU A 34 -15.30 12.27 -0.93
N VAL A 35 -15.95 12.03 -2.06
CA VAL A 35 -16.91 10.92 -2.24
C VAL A 35 -16.30 9.87 -3.15
N VAL A 36 -16.30 8.60 -2.71
CA VAL A 36 -15.92 7.44 -3.53
C VAL A 36 -17.17 6.62 -3.81
N CYS A 37 -17.49 6.41 -5.08
CA CYS A 37 -18.60 5.57 -5.51
C CYS A 37 -18.11 4.16 -5.83
N GLY A 38 -18.75 3.17 -5.21
CA GLY A 38 -18.51 1.74 -5.43
C GLY A 38 -17.53 1.14 -4.41
N SER A 39 -17.90 -0.02 -3.87
CA SER A 39 -17.07 -0.76 -2.91
C SER A 39 -16.38 -1.99 -3.51
N GLY A 40 -16.20 -2.02 -4.84
CA GLY A 40 -15.35 -3.01 -5.51
C GLY A 40 -13.88 -2.91 -5.07
N PHE A 41 -13.01 -3.77 -5.59
CA PHE A 41 -11.58 -3.75 -5.22
C PHE A 41 -10.94 -2.36 -5.43
N THR A 42 -11.19 -1.71 -6.56
CA THR A 42 -10.69 -0.36 -6.86
C THR A 42 -11.17 0.68 -5.86
N GLY A 43 -12.47 0.69 -5.53
CA GLY A 43 -13.03 1.62 -4.54
C GLY A 43 -12.50 1.38 -3.13
N ALA A 44 -12.37 0.12 -2.73
CA ALA A 44 -11.79 -0.27 -1.45
C ALA A 44 -10.32 0.16 -1.30
N GLU A 45 -9.50 -0.08 -2.33
CA GLU A 45 -8.10 0.35 -2.39
C GLU A 45 -7.99 1.88 -2.39
N THR A 46 -8.85 2.56 -3.17
CA THR A 46 -8.93 4.04 -3.19
C THR A 46 -9.22 4.61 -1.80
N ILE A 47 -10.21 4.06 -1.08
CA ILE A 47 -10.50 4.45 0.31
C ILE A 47 -9.27 4.21 1.21
N GLY A 48 -8.61 3.08 1.05
CA GLY A 48 -7.36 2.76 1.73
C GLY A 48 -6.28 3.82 1.54
N GLU A 49 -6.02 4.19 0.30
CA GLU A 49 -5.02 5.21 -0.04
C GLU A 49 -5.42 6.60 0.46
N LEU A 50 -6.71 6.94 0.40
CA LEU A 50 -7.23 8.21 0.92
C LEU A 50 -7.12 8.30 2.46
N ILE A 51 -7.24 7.19 3.20
CA ILE A 51 -7.04 7.17 4.66
C ILE A 51 -5.62 7.67 5.01
N ASP A 52 -4.62 7.20 4.28
CA ASP A 52 -3.23 7.61 4.50
C ASP A 52 -2.95 8.99 3.89
N TYR A 53 -3.49 9.26 2.71
CA TYR A 53 -3.29 10.54 2.03
C TYR A 53 -3.93 11.72 2.76
N ARG A 54 -5.07 11.52 3.44
CA ARG A 54 -5.71 12.51 4.31
C ARG A 54 -4.75 13.11 5.33
N LYS A 55 -3.86 12.30 5.92
CA LYS A 55 -2.86 12.76 6.90
C LYS A 55 -1.82 13.69 6.24
N VAL A 56 -1.45 13.39 5.00
CA VAL A 56 -0.51 14.20 4.21
C VAL A 56 -1.16 15.52 3.82
N LEU A 57 -2.36 15.47 3.25
CA LEU A 57 -3.13 16.66 2.87
C LEU A 57 -3.37 17.59 4.07
N ALA A 58 -3.78 17.03 5.21
CA ALA A 58 -4.02 17.82 6.42
C ALA A 58 -2.75 18.52 6.91
N LYS A 59 -1.60 17.82 6.87
CA LYS A 59 -0.31 18.40 7.23
C LYS A 59 0.10 19.51 6.26
N ASP A 60 0.03 19.26 4.96
CA ASP A 60 0.49 20.19 3.92
C ASP A 60 -0.33 21.49 3.92
N TYR A 61 -1.65 21.38 4.17
CA TYR A 61 -2.57 22.52 4.17
C TYR A 61 -2.94 23.02 5.58
N LYS A 62 -2.26 22.54 6.62
CA LYS A 62 -2.45 22.95 8.03
C LYS A 62 -3.91 22.81 8.51
N LEU A 63 -4.57 21.74 8.09
CA LEU A 63 -5.93 21.38 8.48
C LEU A 63 -5.91 20.39 9.64
N ASP A 64 -7.01 20.33 10.40
CA ASP A 64 -7.26 19.14 11.21
C ASP A 64 -7.64 17.97 10.29
N PRO A 65 -7.05 16.76 10.43
CA PRO A 65 -7.41 15.61 9.62
C PRO A 65 -8.89 15.25 9.65
N SER A 66 -9.62 15.61 10.71
CA SER A 66 -11.07 15.37 10.84
C SER A 66 -11.94 16.30 9.99
N GLU A 67 -11.40 17.43 9.52
CA GLU A 67 -12.11 18.32 8.58
C GLU A 67 -12.23 17.69 7.19
N ILE A 68 -11.26 16.85 6.80
CA ILE A 68 -11.29 16.14 5.52
C ILE A 68 -12.16 14.89 5.66
N LYS A 69 -13.40 14.99 5.18
CA LYS A 69 -14.38 13.91 5.19
C LYS A 69 -14.20 13.03 3.97
N ILE A 70 -14.29 11.73 4.17
CA ILE A 70 -14.28 10.75 3.07
C ILE A 70 -15.51 9.87 3.25
N ILE A 71 -16.29 9.74 2.18
CA ILE A 71 -17.56 9.00 2.16
C ILE A 71 -17.48 7.91 1.09
N LEU A 72 -17.69 6.66 1.49
CA LEU A 72 -17.85 5.53 0.59
C LEU A 72 -19.35 5.31 0.33
N VAL A 73 -19.78 5.43 -0.91
CA VAL A 73 -21.17 5.25 -1.34
C VAL A 73 -21.30 3.93 -2.11
N GLU A 74 -22.21 3.07 -1.68
CA GLU A 74 -22.49 1.77 -2.29
C GLU A 74 -23.99 1.58 -2.49
N ALA A 75 -24.38 1.20 -3.71
CA ALA A 75 -25.77 0.96 -4.07
C ALA A 75 -26.32 -0.33 -3.43
N ALA A 76 -25.48 -1.33 -3.22
CA ALA A 76 -25.84 -2.57 -2.55
C ALA A 76 -26.00 -2.39 -1.01
N PRO A 77 -26.76 -3.27 -0.34
CA PRO A 77 -26.90 -3.24 1.13
C PRO A 77 -25.62 -3.67 1.87
N THR A 78 -24.67 -4.27 1.17
CA THR A 78 -23.39 -4.75 1.70
C THR A 78 -22.24 -4.23 0.85
N ILE A 79 -21.08 -4.03 1.49
CA ILE A 79 -19.87 -3.54 0.82
C ILE A 79 -18.87 -4.65 0.52
N ILE A 80 -18.00 -4.43 -0.46
CA ILE A 80 -16.87 -5.30 -0.81
C ILE A 80 -17.35 -6.73 -1.05
N ASN A 81 -18.37 -6.85 -1.91
CA ASN A 81 -19.13 -8.08 -2.10
C ASN A 81 -18.32 -9.22 -2.72
N MET A 82 -17.15 -8.92 -3.27
CA MET A 82 -16.20 -9.91 -3.81
C MET A 82 -15.49 -10.72 -2.72
N LEU A 83 -15.51 -10.24 -1.46
CA LEU A 83 -14.96 -10.95 -0.32
C LEU A 83 -16.01 -11.85 0.33
N ASP A 84 -15.54 -12.93 0.98
CA ASP A 84 -16.37 -13.65 1.93
C ASP A 84 -16.82 -12.70 3.07
N ARG A 85 -17.96 -13.01 3.68
CA ARG A 85 -18.58 -12.11 4.68
C ARG A 85 -17.66 -11.82 5.88
N THR A 86 -16.79 -12.75 6.25
CA THR A 86 -15.83 -12.51 7.34
C THR A 86 -14.81 -11.46 6.91
N ASN A 87 -14.19 -11.61 5.75
CA ASN A 87 -13.21 -10.64 5.24
C ASN A 87 -13.84 -9.26 4.95
N ALA A 88 -15.06 -9.23 4.40
CA ALA A 88 -15.81 -7.98 4.21
C ALA A 88 -16.07 -7.25 5.54
N ALA A 89 -16.42 -7.97 6.61
CA ALA A 89 -16.63 -7.38 7.94
C ALA A 89 -15.35 -6.76 8.51
N HIS A 90 -14.19 -7.41 8.31
CA HIS A 90 -12.90 -6.85 8.74
C HIS A 90 -12.50 -5.60 7.95
N ALA A 91 -12.74 -5.60 6.63
CA ALA A 91 -12.54 -4.41 5.81
C ALA A 91 -13.45 -3.25 6.27
N GLU A 92 -14.74 -3.52 6.49
CA GLU A 92 -15.69 -2.53 7.01
C GLU A 92 -15.25 -1.96 8.36
N ALA A 93 -14.81 -2.83 9.29
CA ALA A 93 -14.33 -2.41 10.59
C ALA A 93 -13.07 -1.52 10.48
N TYR A 94 -12.15 -1.84 9.57
CA TYR A 94 -10.96 -1.04 9.31
C TYR A 94 -11.32 0.33 8.73
N ILE A 95 -12.22 0.39 7.74
CA ILE A 95 -12.70 1.63 7.13
C ILE A 95 -13.37 2.52 8.19
N LYS A 96 -14.28 1.96 9.00
CA LYS A 96 -14.95 2.69 10.09
C LYS A 96 -13.98 3.18 11.17
N LYS A 97 -13.01 2.35 11.57
CA LYS A 97 -11.96 2.72 12.54
C LYS A 97 -11.15 3.93 12.09
N ASN A 98 -11.06 4.17 10.78
CA ASN A 98 -10.37 5.31 10.20
C ASN A 98 -11.30 6.50 9.89
N ASN A 99 -12.47 6.60 10.53
CA ASN A 99 -13.41 7.71 10.39
C ASN A 99 -13.85 7.96 8.94
N ILE A 100 -14.11 6.89 8.20
CA ILE A 100 -14.71 6.95 6.87
C ILE A 100 -16.20 6.67 7.01
N GLU A 101 -17.04 7.53 6.45
CA GLU A 101 -18.48 7.34 6.42
C GLU A 101 -18.84 6.32 5.33
N ILE A 102 -19.67 5.33 5.66
CA ILE A 102 -20.09 4.29 4.71
C ILE A 102 -21.60 4.41 4.53
N ARG A 103 -22.02 4.80 3.34
CA ARG A 103 -23.43 4.87 2.93
C ARG A 103 -23.77 3.68 2.05
N LYS A 104 -24.37 2.65 2.66
CA LYS A 104 -24.89 1.46 1.98
C LYS A 104 -26.29 1.75 1.43
N SER A 105 -26.78 0.91 0.53
CA SER A 105 -28.12 1.08 -0.08
C SER A 105 -28.34 2.49 -0.65
N SER A 106 -27.26 3.12 -1.12
CA SER A 106 -27.21 4.52 -1.52
C SER A 106 -26.79 4.59 -2.97
N MET A 107 -27.77 4.60 -3.86
CA MET A 107 -27.53 4.67 -5.30
C MET A 107 -27.40 6.14 -5.73
N ILE A 108 -26.29 6.49 -6.36
CA ILE A 108 -26.12 7.81 -6.97
C ILE A 108 -27.02 7.90 -8.22
N THR A 109 -27.84 8.94 -8.30
CA THR A 109 -28.77 9.16 -9.43
C THR A 109 -28.30 10.26 -10.38
N SER A 110 -27.63 11.29 -9.84
CA SER A 110 -27.13 12.43 -10.59
C SER A 110 -25.85 12.99 -9.95
N VAL A 111 -24.99 13.56 -10.79
CA VAL A 111 -23.75 14.23 -10.39
C VAL A 111 -23.85 15.68 -10.84
N ASN A 112 -23.83 16.59 -9.88
CA ASN A 112 -23.89 18.04 -10.09
C ASN A 112 -22.49 18.65 -9.87
N PRO A 113 -22.27 19.92 -10.25
CA PRO A 113 -20.97 20.57 -10.08
C PRO A 113 -20.45 20.65 -8.62
N ASP A 114 -21.36 20.71 -7.64
CA ASP A 114 -21.08 20.88 -6.21
C ASP A 114 -21.82 19.89 -5.31
N SER A 115 -22.50 18.89 -5.89
CA SER A 115 -23.20 17.87 -5.13
C SER A 115 -23.36 16.55 -5.88
N VAL A 116 -23.64 15.49 -5.13
CA VAL A 116 -23.99 14.17 -5.64
C VAL A 116 -25.33 13.77 -5.05
N ASP A 117 -26.30 13.48 -5.91
CA ASP A 117 -27.65 13.13 -5.49
C ASP A 117 -27.75 11.62 -5.23
N ILE A 118 -28.37 11.27 -4.11
CA ILE A 118 -28.58 9.89 -3.69
C ILE A 118 -30.08 9.60 -3.77
N LYS A 119 -30.42 8.45 -4.36
CA LYS A 119 -31.81 8.02 -4.48
C LYS A 119 -32.50 7.98 -3.11
N ASP A 120 -33.63 8.66 -3.00
CA ASP A 120 -34.51 8.70 -1.83
C ASP A 120 -33.79 9.15 -0.52
N GLN A 121 -32.70 9.91 -0.63
CA GLN A 121 -31.88 10.38 0.49
C GLN A 121 -31.33 11.81 0.23
N ASP A 122 -30.77 12.43 1.26
CA ASP A 122 -30.13 13.74 1.13
C ASP A 122 -28.91 13.70 0.21
N SER A 123 -28.81 14.71 -0.66
CA SER A 123 -27.64 14.93 -1.52
C SER A 123 -26.37 15.15 -0.68
N ILE A 124 -25.23 14.75 -1.21
CA ILE A 124 -23.92 14.97 -0.60
C ILE A 124 -23.26 16.17 -1.27
N ALA A 125 -23.07 17.27 -0.55
CA ALA A 125 -22.29 18.40 -1.06
C ALA A 125 -20.80 18.01 -1.15
N THR A 126 -20.24 18.08 -2.34
CA THR A 126 -18.84 17.72 -2.62
C THR A 126 -18.37 18.34 -3.93
N ASN A 127 -17.09 18.67 -4.01
CA ASN A 127 -16.44 19.03 -5.28
C ASN A 127 -15.54 17.90 -5.83
N THR A 128 -15.56 16.72 -5.20
CA THR A 128 -14.74 15.58 -5.63
C THR A 128 -15.52 14.28 -5.51
N LEU A 129 -15.93 13.74 -6.67
CA LEU A 129 -16.46 12.40 -6.82
C LEU A 129 -15.44 11.50 -7.53
N ILE A 130 -15.10 10.38 -6.91
CA ILE A 130 -14.23 9.35 -7.47
C ILE A 130 -15.12 8.15 -7.84
N TRP A 131 -15.35 7.98 -9.14
CA TRP A 131 -16.21 6.91 -9.63
C TRP A 131 -15.42 5.63 -9.87
N THR A 132 -15.68 4.60 -9.07
CA THR A 132 -15.02 3.28 -9.19
C THR A 132 -16.01 2.15 -9.47
N ALA A 133 -17.28 2.50 -9.73
CA ALA A 133 -18.37 1.54 -9.88
C ALA A 133 -18.62 1.18 -11.35
N GLY A 134 -18.41 -0.09 -11.70
CA GLY A 134 -18.77 -0.63 -13.01
C GLY A 134 -17.81 -0.22 -14.12
N VAL A 135 -17.31 -1.23 -14.83
CA VAL A 135 -16.56 -1.09 -16.07
C VAL A 135 -17.40 -1.63 -17.22
N LYS A 136 -17.24 -1.03 -18.39
CA LYS A 136 -17.83 -1.49 -19.65
C LYS A 136 -16.70 -1.67 -20.65
N THR A 137 -16.88 -2.59 -21.59
CA THR A 137 -15.96 -2.73 -22.72
C THR A 137 -15.91 -1.44 -23.56
N ASN A 138 -14.88 -1.33 -24.39
CA ASN A 138 -14.82 -0.28 -25.39
C ASN A 138 -15.93 -0.47 -26.45
N HIS A 139 -16.48 0.62 -26.97
CA HIS A 139 -17.50 0.58 -28.04
C HIS A 139 -16.95 0.19 -29.41
N THR A 140 -15.63 -0.01 -29.55
CA THR A 140 -15.02 -0.47 -30.81
C THR A 140 -15.51 -1.88 -31.15
N ALA A 141 -15.68 -2.71 -30.12
CA ALA A 141 -16.16 -4.09 -30.24
C ALA A 141 -17.60 -4.20 -30.78
N ASP A 142 -18.45 -3.19 -30.55
CA ASP A 142 -19.84 -3.16 -31.01
C ASP A 142 -19.94 -3.26 -32.55
N SER A 143 -18.92 -2.78 -33.25
CA SER A 143 -18.86 -2.76 -34.73
C SER A 143 -18.57 -4.13 -35.36
N PHE A 144 -18.11 -5.11 -34.58
CA PHE A 144 -17.69 -6.42 -35.10
C PHE A 144 -18.84 -7.40 -35.32
N GLY A 145 -20.06 -7.07 -34.88
CA GLY A 145 -21.23 -7.93 -35.03
C GLY A 145 -21.18 -9.20 -34.18
N ILE A 146 -20.29 -9.25 -33.18
CA ILE A 146 -20.16 -10.35 -32.23
C ILE A 146 -21.19 -10.14 -31.11
N ASP A 147 -21.89 -11.20 -30.71
CA ASP A 147 -22.85 -11.14 -29.60
C ASP A 147 -22.17 -10.65 -28.32
N ALA A 148 -22.77 -9.64 -27.69
CA ALA A 148 -22.28 -9.05 -26.45
C ALA A 148 -23.19 -9.41 -25.27
N GLY A 149 -22.58 -9.80 -24.16
CA GLY A 149 -23.26 -10.01 -22.89
C GLY A 149 -23.28 -8.77 -22.00
N ARG A 150 -23.37 -9.01 -20.68
CA ARG A 150 -23.45 -7.94 -19.68
C ARG A 150 -22.22 -7.03 -19.75
N GLY A 151 -22.46 -5.72 -19.82
CA GLY A 151 -21.39 -4.71 -19.88
C GLY A 151 -20.73 -4.58 -21.25
N GLY A 152 -21.32 -5.19 -22.30
CA GLY A 152 -20.83 -5.21 -23.67
C GLY A 152 -19.76 -6.27 -23.95
N ARG A 153 -19.42 -7.11 -22.96
CA ARG A 153 -18.38 -8.14 -23.08
C ARG A 153 -18.75 -9.15 -24.18
N LEU A 154 -17.85 -9.38 -25.14
CA LEU A 154 -18.05 -10.24 -26.28
C LEU A 154 -18.12 -11.72 -25.87
N VAL A 155 -19.13 -12.43 -26.32
CA VAL A 155 -19.36 -13.83 -25.99
C VAL A 155 -18.35 -14.71 -26.71
N THR A 156 -17.64 -15.54 -25.93
CA THR A 156 -16.68 -16.52 -26.47
C THR A 156 -17.18 -17.95 -26.29
N ASN A 157 -16.63 -18.87 -27.07
CA ASN A 157 -16.73 -20.30 -26.81
C ASN A 157 -15.70 -20.75 -25.73
N GLN A 158 -15.64 -22.05 -25.45
CA GLN A 158 -14.72 -22.64 -24.46
C GLN A 158 -13.24 -22.57 -24.85
N TYR A 159 -12.92 -22.20 -26.09
CA TYR A 159 -11.57 -22.02 -26.62
C TYR A 159 -11.19 -20.54 -26.77
N LEU A 160 -12.02 -19.63 -26.21
CA LEU A 160 -11.88 -18.17 -26.29
C LEU A 160 -12.02 -17.59 -27.69
N GLN A 161 -12.62 -18.33 -28.63
CA GLN A 161 -12.99 -17.80 -29.94
C GLN A 161 -14.29 -17.00 -29.82
N ALA A 162 -14.42 -15.92 -30.60
CA ALA A 162 -15.66 -15.16 -30.71
C ALA A 162 -16.78 -16.06 -31.25
N LYS A 163 -17.88 -16.14 -30.48
CA LYS A 163 -18.98 -17.06 -30.79
C LYS A 163 -19.64 -16.67 -32.12
N GLY A 164 -19.78 -17.64 -33.03
CA GLY A 164 -20.33 -17.43 -34.38
C GLY A 164 -19.31 -16.92 -35.42
N PHE A 165 -18.05 -16.76 -35.04
CA PHE A 165 -16.94 -16.33 -35.91
C PHE A 165 -15.74 -17.28 -35.81
N GLU A 166 -15.99 -18.55 -35.45
CA GLU A 166 -14.96 -19.57 -35.27
C GLU A 166 -14.20 -19.87 -36.58
N ASP A 167 -14.86 -19.70 -37.73
CA ASP A 167 -14.28 -19.86 -39.08
C ASP A 167 -13.24 -18.79 -39.42
N LYS A 168 -13.23 -17.67 -38.71
CA LYS A 168 -12.34 -16.52 -38.95
C LYS A 168 -11.18 -16.42 -37.97
N SER A 169 -11.03 -17.41 -37.08
CA SER A 169 -9.97 -17.43 -36.06
C SER A 169 -9.91 -16.13 -35.24
N ILE A 170 -11.08 -15.60 -34.85
CA ILE A 170 -11.18 -14.42 -34.00
C ILE A 170 -11.18 -14.87 -32.53
N TYR A 171 -10.23 -14.37 -31.75
CA TYR A 171 -10.10 -14.65 -30.32
C TYR A 171 -10.33 -13.39 -29.50
N VAL A 172 -10.94 -13.54 -28.32
CA VAL A 172 -11.21 -12.43 -27.39
C VAL A 172 -10.66 -12.79 -26.01
N ALA A 173 -9.94 -11.85 -25.40
CA ALA A 173 -9.36 -11.99 -24.06
C ALA A 173 -9.43 -10.67 -23.29
N GLY A 174 -9.20 -10.74 -21.98
CA GLY A 174 -9.20 -9.62 -21.05
C GLY A 174 -10.60 -9.11 -20.74
N ASP A 175 -10.68 -7.82 -20.43
CA ASP A 175 -11.93 -7.19 -19.97
C ASP A 175 -13.04 -7.18 -21.04
N ASP A 176 -12.68 -7.36 -22.32
CA ASP A 176 -13.61 -7.46 -23.44
C ASP A 176 -14.23 -8.86 -23.55
N ALA A 177 -13.62 -9.90 -22.98
CA ALA A 177 -14.10 -11.27 -23.07
C ALA A 177 -15.23 -11.54 -22.06
N ASN A 178 -16.29 -12.20 -22.51
CA ASN A 178 -17.30 -12.83 -21.68
C ASN A 178 -17.02 -14.34 -21.56
N ALA A 179 -15.79 -14.66 -21.13
CA ALA A 179 -15.31 -16.03 -21.02
C ALA A 179 -16.00 -16.77 -19.87
N THR A 180 -16.65 -17.89 -20.20
CA THR A 180 -17.34 -18.74 -19.24
C THR A 180 -16.71 -20.12 -19.29
N GLU A 181 -16.20 -20.59 -18.15
CA GLU A 181 -15.71 -21.97 -18.02
C GLU A 181 -16.86 -22.95 -18.31
N GLN A 182 -16.55 -24.08 -18.95
CA GLN A 182 -17.56 -25.08 -19.30
C GLN A 182 -18.31 -25.56 -18.06
N GLY A 183 -19.64 -25.40 -18.04
CA GLY A 183 -20.49 -25.76 -16.92
C GLY A 183 -20.67 -24.67 -15.85
N ALA A 184 -20.00 -23.52 -15.98
CA ALA A 184 -20.24 -22.36 -15.12
C ALA A 184 -21.48 -21.56 -15.58
N GLU A 185 -22.25 -21.02 -14.63
CA GLU A 185 -23.42 -20.18 -14.93
C GLU A 185 -23.05 -18.74 -15.32
N ARG A 186 -21.84 -18.30 -14.98
CA ARG A 186 -21.40 -16.91 -15.12
C ARG A 186 -19.98 -16.84 -15.63
N ALA A 187 -19.73 -15.83 -16.45
CA ALA A 187 -18.38 -15.52 -16.89
C ALA A 187 -17.48 -15.08 -15.74
N VAL A 188 -16.18 -15.29 -15.95
CA VAL A 188 -15.14 -14.93 -15.01
C VAL A 188 -15.10 -13.40 -14.79
N PRO A 189 -14.65 -12.93 -13.62
CA PRO A 189 -14.53 -11.50 -13.34
C PRO A 189 -13.44 -10.84 -14.20
N GLN A 190 -13.64 -9.58 -14.54
CA GLN A 190 -12.69 -8.72 -15.26
C GLN A 190 -11.49 -8.41 -14.35
N THR A 191 -10.44 -9.22 -14.46
CA THR A 191 -9.22 -9.09 -13.64
C THR A 191 -7.98 -9.34 -14.48
N ALA A 192 -6.86 -8.74 -14.08
CA ALA A 192 -5.57 -8.96 -14.74
C ALA A 192 -5.13 -10.44 -14.70
N GLN A 193 -5.51 -11.19 -13.65
CA GLN A 193 -5.21 -12.61 -13.54
C GLN A 193 -5.91 -13.42 -14.64
N GLU A 194 -7.21 -13.17 -14.84
CA GLU A 194 -7.96 -13.87 -15.88
C GLU A 194 -7.54 -13.41 -17.27
N ALA A 195 -7.22 -12.12 -17.46
CA ALA A 195 -6.65 -11.63 -18.71
C ALA A 195 -5.34 -12.34 -19.11
N GLU A 196 -4.41 -12.58 -18.16
CA GLU A 196 -3.19 -13.36 -18.42
C GLU A 196 -3.50 -14.82 -18.74
N ASN A 197 -4.46 -15.43 -18.03
CA ASN A 197 -4.86 -16.82 -18.26
C ASN A 197 -5.50 -16.99 -19.65
N GLU A 198 -6.42 -16.09 -20.00
CA GLU A 198 -7.07 -16.02 -21.30
C GLU A 198 -6.04 -15.79 -22.41
N ALA A 199 -5.07 -14.89 -22.22
CA ALA A 199 -4.02 -14.64 -23.21
C ALA A 199 -3.17 -15.89 -23.51
N ILE A 200 -2.85 -16.70 -22.49
CA ILE A 200 -2.11 -17.95 -22.67
C ILE A 200 -2.94 -18.94 -23.49
N VAL A 201 -4.21 -19.15 -23.12
CA VAL A 201 -5.11 -20.08 -23.82
C VAL A 201 -5.36 -19.64 -25.26
N SER A 202 -5.64 -18.35 -25.49
CA SER A 202 -5.80 -17.81 -26.82
C SER A 202 -4.53 -17.97 -27.66
N ALA A 203 -3.33 -17.75 -27.10
CA ALA A 203 -2.08 -17.91 -27.84
C ALA A 203 -1.82 -19.37 -28.26
N GLU A 204 -2.12 -20.34 -27.40
CA GLU A 204 -2.02 -21.77 -27.72
C GLU A 204 -3.01 -22.15 -28.84
N ASN A 205 -4.25 -21.64 -28.77
CA ASN A 205 -5.28 -21.94 -29.77
C ASN A 205 -4.99 -21.26 -31.12
N ILE A 206 -4.45 -20.04 -31.12
CA ILE A 206 -3.97 -19.37 -32.33
C ILE A 206 -2.82 -20.17 -32.96
N ALA A 207 -1.89 -20.71 -32.17
CA ALA A 207 -0.81 -21.54 -32.69
C ALA A 207 -1.34 -22.83 -33.34
N ALA A 208 -2.32 -23.48 -32.71
CA ALA A 208 -3.04 -24.64 -33.26
C ALA A 208 -3.67 -24.31 -34.64
N ASP A 209 -4.34 -23.17 -34.76
CA ASP A 209 -4.91 -22.70 -36.03
C ASP A 209 -3.83 -22.48 -37.12
N ILE A 210 -2.70 -21.85 -36.76
CA ILE A 210 -1.59 -21.60 -37.68
C ILE A 210 -0.95 -22.91 -38.18
N GLU A 211 -0.81 -23.89 -37.29
CA GLU A 211 -0.25 -25.21 -37.61
C GLU A 211 -1.26 -26.13 -38.31
N GLY A 212 -2.53 -25.73 -38.39
CA GLY A 212 -3.61 -26.53 -38.97
C GLY A 212 -3.97 -27.76 -38.13
N ASN A 213 -3.57 -27.80 -36.86
CA ASN A 213 -4.00 -28.83 -35.92
C ASN A 213 -5.10 -28.27 -35.01
N GLN A 214 -6.29 -28.86 -35.02
CA GLN A 214 -7.43 -28.42 -34.21
C GLN A 214 -7.31 -28.89 -32.75
N ASN A 215 -6.09 -28.95 -32.21
CA ASN A 215 -5.83 -29.41 -30.85
C ASN A 215 -5.96 -28.24 -29.86
N TYR A 216 -7.19 -27.76 -29.67
CA TYR A 216 -7.45 -26.60 -28.84
C TYR A 216 -7.39 -26.91 -27.34
N THR A 217 -6.79 -25.98 -26.60
CA THR A 217 -6.83 -25.90 -25.14
C THR A 217 -8.14 -25.23 -24.70
N GLU A 218 -8.89 -25.92 -23.84
CA GLU A 218 -10.08 -25.35 -23.19
C GLU A 218 -9.69 -24.34 -22.10
N PHE A 219 -10.44 -23.24 -22.03
CA PHE A 219 -10.33 -22.26 -20.96
C PHE A 219 -10.87 -22.81 -19.64
N LYS A 220 -10.04 -22.72 -18.60
CA LYS A 220 -10.40 -23.07 -17.22
C LYS A 220 -9.99 -21.94 -16.29
N ASP A 221 -10.88 -21.57 -15.39
CA ASP A 221 -10.60 -20.55 -14.37
C ASP A 221 -9.52 -21.09 -13.42
N LYS A 222 -8.41 -20.37 -13.30
CA LYS A 222 -7.30 -20.75 -12.40
C LYS A 222 -7.44 -20.21 -10.99
N ASN A 223 -8.47 -19.37 -10.73
CA ASN A 223 -8.76 -18.63 -9.49
C ASN A 223 -7.70 -18.78 -8.39
N MET A 224 -6.61 -18.01 -8.52
CA MET A 224 -5.48 -18.06 -7.59
C MET A 224 -5.74 -17.31 -6.26
N GLY A 225 -6.94 -16.76 -6.08
CA GLY A 225 -7.31 -15.92 -4.95
C GLY A 225 -7.13 -14.43 -5.22
N PHE A 226 -7.11 -13.62 -4.17
CA PHE A 226 -7.02 -12.16 -4.28
C PHE A 226 -6.18 -11.54 -3.16
N THR A 227 -5.61 -10.38 -3.45
CA THR A 227 -4.92 -9.51 -2.50
C THR A 227 -5.42 -8.07 -2.69
N VAL A 228 -5.88 -7.46 -1.60
CA VAL A 228 -6.46 -6.10 -1.59
C VAL A 228 -5.79 -5.30 -0.49
N SER A 229 -5.25 -4.14 -0.83
CA SER A 229 -4.69 -3.20 0.15
C SER A 229 -5.75 -2.20 0.63
N PHE A 230 -5.58 -1.72 1.85
CA PHE A 230 -6.34 -0.63 2.45
C PHE A 230 -5.35 0.40 3.00
N GLY A 231 -4.63 1.05 2.07
CA GLY A 231 -3.47 1.89 2.38
C GLY A 231 -2.21 1.06 2.63
N ALA A 232 -1.21 1.71 3.22
CA ALA A 232 0.14 1.15 3.32
C ALA A 232 0.32 0.07 4.39
N TYR A 233 -0.58 -0.02 5.37
CA TYR A 233 -0.37 -0.81 6.59
C TYR A 233 -1.36 -1.96 6.80
N TYR A 234 -2.45 -1.99 6.02
CA TYR A 234 -3.48 -3.00 6.18
C TYR A 234 -3.87 -3.56 4.82
N GLY A 235 -3.97 -4.88 4.74
CA GLY A 235 -4.48 -5.57 3.57
C GLY A 235 -5.30 -6.78 3.97
N ILE A 236 -6.01 -7.33 3.01
CA ILE A 236 -6.70 -8.62 3.12
C ILE A 236 -6.30 -9.46 1.91
N ALA A 237 -5.86 -10.68 2.19
CA ALA A 237 -5.49 -11.66 1.18
C ALA A 237 -6.23 -12.97 1.45
N GLN A 238 -6.70 -13.59 0.38
CA GLN A 238 -7.17 -14.96 0.38
C GLN A 238 -6.43 -15.70 -0.73
N VAL A 239 -5.51 -16.57 -0.36
CA VAL A 239 -4.55 -17.21 -1.27
C VAL A 239 -4.38 -18.68 -0.91
N PHE A 240 -3.75 -19.47 -1.79
CA PHE A 240 -3.39 -20.88 -1.53
C PHE A 240 -4.58 -21.77 -1.11
N GLY A 241 -5.66 -21.79 -1.89
CA GLY A 241 -6.81 -22.64 -1.60
C GLY A 241 -7.68 -22.14 -0.43
N GLY A 242 -7.77 -20.82 -0.26
CA GLY A 242 -8.70 -20.19 0.69
C GLY A 242 -8.12 -19.78 2.04
N LYS A 243 -6.79 -19.86 2.22
CA LYS A 243 -6.14 -19.36 3.45
C LYS A 243 -6.25 -17.85 3.52
N ARG A 244 -6.72 -17.35 4.66
CA ARG A 244 -6.97 -15.92 4.90
C ARG A 244 -5.80 -15.31 5.64
N VAL A 245 -5.23 -14.23 5.10
CA VAL A 245 -4.16 -13.43 5.70
C VAL A 245 -4.62 -11.98 5.76
N ARG A 246 -4.31 -11.28 6.86
CA ARG A 246 -4.77 -9.90 7.10
C ARG A 246 -3.67 -9.04 7.70
N GLY A 247 -3.86 -7.72 7.61
CA GLY A 247 -2.93 -6.74 8.15
C GLY A 247 -1.69 -6.57 7.27
N TRP A 248 -0.58 -6.19 7.90
CA TRP A 248 0.66 -5.83 7.19
C TRP A 248 1.23 -6.99 6.35
N LEU A 249 1.07 -8.24 6.79
CA LEU A 249 1.48 -9.42 6.03
C LEU A 249 0.72 -9.55 4.70
N ALA A 250 -0.58 -9.22 4.70
CA ALA A 250 -1.38 -9.22 3.48
C ALA A 250 -0.97 -8.08 2.52
N THR A 251 -0.58 -6.92 3.05
CA THR A 251 0.00 -5.84 2.23
C THR A 251 1.32 -6.26 1.60
N ILE A 252 2.21 -6.97 2.33
CA ILE A 252 3.42 -7.54 1.74
C ILE A 252 3.08 -8.55 0.64
N MET A 253 2.08 -9.41 0.85
CA MET A 253 1.60 -10.33 -0.19
C MET A 253 1.11 -9.59 -1.43
N LYS A 254 0.39 -8.46 -1.28
CA LYS A 254 -0.02 -7.60 -2.39
C LYS A 254 1.18 -7.08 -3.17
N HIS A 255 2.21 -6.55 -2.51
CA HIS A 255 3.42 -6.12 -3.20
C HIS A 255 4.14 -7.31 -3.88
N GLY A 256 4.15 -8.49 -3.25
CA GLY A 256 4.65 -9.73 -3.85
C GLY A 256 3.89 -10.10 -5.13
N THR A 257 2.56 -10.00 -5.14
CA THR A 257 1.73 -10.20 -6.33
C THR A 257 2.12 -9.23 -7.45
N ASN A 258 2.31 -7.95 -7.15
CA ASN A 258 2.72 -6.96 -8.15
C ASN A 258 4.12 -7.25 -8.72
N LEU A 259 5.07 -7.68 -7.88
CA LEU A 259 6.40 -8.12 -8.33
C LEU A 259 6.33 -9.35 -9.24
N LEU A 260 5.46 -10.32 -8.92
CA LEU A 260 5.22 -11.48 -9.77
C LEU A 260 4.69 -11.06 -11.15
N TYR A 261 3.79 -10.08 -11.24
CA TYR A 261 3.33 -9.56 -12.53
C TYR A 261 4.46 -8.91 -13.33
N PHE A 262 5.32 -8.08 -12.72
CA PHE A 262 6.49 -7.53 -13.41
C PHE A 262 7.47 -8.61 -13.89
N TRP A 263 7.65 -9.66 -13.10
CA TRP A 263 8.44 -10.83 -13.48
C TRP A 263 7.82 -11.58 -14.67
N ARG A 264 6.49 -11.77 -14.69
CA ARG A 264 5.77 -12.45 -15.78
C ARG A 264 5.92 -11.73 -17.11
N ILE A 265 5.86 -10.40 -17.13
CA ILE A 265 6.14 -9.60 -18.32
C ILE A 265 7.65 -9.44 -18.61
N ARG A 266 8.51 -10.16 -17.87
CA ARG A 266 9.98 -10.15 -17.97
C ARG A 266 10.62 -8.77 -17.88
N SER A 267 10.02 -7.85 -17.12
CA SER A 267 10.57 -6.50 -16.92
C SER A 267 11.30 -6.36 -15.60
N GLY A 268 12.61 -6.64 -15.61
CA GLY A 268 13.48 -6.42 -14.46
C GLY A 268 13.59 -4.95 -14.07
N TYR A 269 13.52 -4.03 -15.04
CA TYR A 269 13.54 -2.59 -14.80
C TYR A 269 12.33 -2.12 -14.00
N PHE A 270 11.11 -2.45 -14.44
CA PHE A 270 9.90 -2.05 -13.71
C PHE A 270 9.78 -2.73 -12.35
N MET A 271 10.23 -3.98 -12.24
CA MET A 271 10.33 -4.67 -10.96
C MET A 271 11.26 -3.90 -9.98
N MET A 272 12.43 -3.46 -10.44
CA MET A 272 13.36 -2.68 -9.62
C MET A 272 12.78 -1.30 -9.25
N MET A 273 12.15 -0.60 -10.20
CA MET A 273 11.51 0.69 -9.93
C MET A 273 10.39 0.55 -8.90
N TYR A 274 9.55 -0.46 -9.03
CA TYR A 274 8.51 -0.76 -8.06
C TYR A 274 9.10 -1.04 -6.66
N LEU A 275 10.17 -1.84 -6.57
CA LEU A 275 10.86 -2.06 -5.29
C LEU A 275 11.37 -0.76 -4.68
N LEU A 276 12.01 0.08 -5.51
CA LEU A 276 12.53 1.36 -5.06
C LEU A 276 11.40 2.26 -4.58
N ASP A 277 10.31 2.38 -5.33
CA ASP A 277 9.25 3.34 -5.05
C ASP A 277 8.32 2.91 -3.91
N GLU A 278 8.06 1.60 -3.73
CA GLU A 278 7.16 1.06 -2.70
C GLU A 278 7.84 0.64 -1.38
N PHE A 279 9.17 0.47 -1.40
CA PHE A 279 9.92 0.08 -0.20
C PHE A 279 11.02 1.08 0.19
N PHE A 280 11.75 1.65 -0.75
CA PHE A 280 12.99 2.39 -0.46
C PHE A 280 12.92 3.91 -0.64
N ARG A 281 11.94 4.43 -1.39
CA ARG A 281 11.79 5.85 -1.74
C ARG A 281 10.42 6.41 -1.37
N VAL A 282 9.63 5.65 -0.62
CA VAL A 282 8.28 6.01 -0.22
C VAL A 282 8.25 7.30 0.60
N GLU A 283 7.45 8.25 0.17
CA GLU A 283 7.23 9.48 0.92
C GLU A 283 6.25 9.26 2.08
N ASN A 284 6.37 10.09 3.13
CA ASN A 284 5.43 10.14 4.24
C ASN A 284 5.25 8.82 5.03
N ASN A 285 6.27 7.96 5.02
CA ASN A 285 6.30 6.66 5.71
C ASN A 285 5.22 5.66 5.25
N ARG A 286 4.60 5.86 4.08
CA ARG A 286 3.48 5.04 3.56
C ARG A 286 3.91 3.67 3.02
N THR A 287 4.65 2.91 3.82
CA THR A 287 5.07 1.54 3.52
C THR A 287 4.91 0.67 4.74
N VAL A 288 4.83 -0.64 4.53
CA VAL A 288 4.69 -1.63 5.60
C VAL A 288 5.80 -1.51 6.66
N PHE A 289 7.00 -1.12 6.24
CA PHE A 289 8.15 -0.93 7.14
C PHE A 289 8.26 0.49 7.73
N GLY A 290 7.27 1.34 7.48
CA GLY A 290 7.26 2.74 7.89
C GLY A 290 8.44 3.54 7.33
N GLY A 291 8.93 4.49 8.10
CA GLY A 291 10.04 5.37 7.68
C GLY A 291 11.43 4.74 7.69
N ASN A 292 11.55 3.44 7.99
CA ASN A 292 12.85 2.77 8.16
C ASN A 292 13.54 2.48 6.84
N THR A 293 12.78 1.99 5.86
CA THR A 293 13.31 1.60 4.56
C THR A 293 13.31 2.76 3.56
N ALA A 294 12.40 3.72 3.73
CA ALA A 294 12.14 4.76 2.75
C ALA A 294 13.06 5.99 2.81
N ARG A 295 14.10 5.97 3.66
CA ARG A 295 15.03 7.09 3.81
C ARG A 295 16.12 7.03 2.74
N ARG A 296 16.28 8.12 2.00
CA ARG A 296 17.32 8.25 0.94
C ARG A 296 18.77 8.13 1.46
N SER A 297 19.00 8.27 2.76
CA SER A 297 20.34 8.13 3.34
C SER A 297 20.62 6.66 3.66
N ASN A 298 21.87 6.24 3.49
CA ASN A 298 22.39 4.86 3.60
C ASN A 298 22.29 4.23 5.02
N VAL A 299 21.40 4.76 5.87
CA VAL A 299 21.20 4.42 7.28
C VAL A 299 20.82 2.94 7.47
N LEU A 300 20.24 2.28 6.47
CA LEU A 300 20.03 0.83 6.49
C LEU A 300 21.34 0.04 6.67
N TRP A 301 22.45 0.51 6.08
CA TRP A 301 23.76 -0.12 6.23
C TRP A 301 24.40 0.10 7.59
N SER A 302 23.86 1.02 8.41
CA SER A 302 24.26 1.08 9.82
C SER A 302 23.79 -0.15 10.59
N VAL A 303 22.74 -0.87 10.15
CA VAL A 303 22.23 -2.04 10.88
C VAL A 303 23.22 -3.20 10.89
N PRO A 304 23.78 -3.68 9.75
CA PRO A 304 24.83 -4.69 9.78
C PRO A 304 26.04 -4.26 10.60
N LEU A 305 26.50 -3.02 10.46
CA LEU A 305 27.62 -2.48 11.22
C LEU A 305 27.34 -2.48 12.74
N ARG A 306 26.11 -2.14 13.13
CA ARG A 306 25.68 -2.09 14.52
C ARG A 306 25.60 -3.47 15.14
N LEU A 307 25.00 -4.43 14.41
CA LEU A 307 24.94 -5.82 14.85
C LEU A 307 26.35 -6.40 14.99
N PHE A 308 27.22 -6.14 14.03
CA PHE A 308 28.62 -6.56 14.07
C PHE A 308 29.35 -5.98 15.28
N LEU A 309 29.36 -4.65 15.45
CA LEU A 309 30.06 -4.00 16.57
C LEU A 309 29.51 -4.45 17.93
N GLY A 310 28.18 -4.55 18.06
CA GLY A 310 27.54 -5.03 19.29
C GLY A 310 27.93 -6.47 19.63
N ILE A 311 27.95 -7.38 18.64
CA ILE A 311 28.41 -8.76 18.83
C ILE A 311 29.88 -8.80 19.23
N VAL A 312 30.75 -8.02 18.57
CA VAL A 312 32.18 -7.98 18.89
C VAL A 312 32.40 -7.59 20.35
N LEU A 313 31.75 -6.53 20.84
CA LEU A 313 31.88 -6.07 22.23
C LEU A 313 31.29 -7.08 23.23
N MET A 314 30.17 -7.72 22.89
CA MET A 314 29.59 -8.76 23.74
C MET A 314 30.48 -9.99 23.83
N VAL A 315 31.05 -10.46 22.71
CA VAL A 315 31.96 -11.60 22.68
C VAL A 315 33.23 -11.29 23.47
N ASP A 316 33.76 -10.07 23.35
CA ASP A 316 34.94 -9.65 24.08
C ASP A 316 34.71 -9.61 25.59
N ALA A 317 33.54 -9.12 26.03
CA ALA A 317 33.16 -9.10 27.44
C ALA A 317 33.13 -10.50 28.10
N PHE A 318 32.98 -11.58 27.31
CA PHE A 318 33.01 -12.97 27.77
C PHE A 318 34.35 -13.69 27.51
N SER A 319 35.29 -13.05 26.81
CA SER A 319 36.60 -13.62 26.45
C SER A 319 37.66 -13.33 27.53
N ILE A 320 38.59 -14.26 27.76
CA ILE A 320 39.75 -14.07 28.65
C ILE A 320 40.81 -13.16 27.99
N ASN A 321 40.79 -13.04 26.66
CA ASN A 321 41.65 -12.14 25.89
C ASN A 321 40.88 -10.88 25.52
N THR A 322 40.68 -10.01 26.51
CA THR A 322 39.93 -8.75 26.39
C THR A 322 40.65 -7.77 25.45
N ILE A 323 39.92 -7.19 24.50
CA ILE A 323 40.33 -6.04 23.68
C ILE A 323 40.69 -4.85 24.58
N ILE A 324 40.06 -4.77 25.76
CA ILE A 324 40.32 -3.78 26.81
C ILE A 324 40.96 -4.47 28.04
N PRO A 325 42.29 -4.45 28.20
CA PRO A 325 42.94 -5.16 29.30
C PRO A 325 42.86 -4.36 30.61
N VAL A 326 41.70 -4.36 31.30
CA VAL A 326 41.55 -3.74 32.63
C VAL A 326 40.48 -4.50 33.47
N GLY A 327 40.58 -4.44 34.81
CA GLY A 327 39.85 -5.27 35.78
C GLY A 327 38.32 -5.41 35.61
N MET A 328 37.74 -6.43 36.27
CA MET A 328 36.35 -6.94 36.12
C MET A 328 35.21 -5.93 35.95
N GLY A 329 35.33 -4.68 36.42
CA GLY A 329 34.30 -3.66 36.27
C GLY A 329 34.16 -3.11 34.85
N LEU A 330 35.22 -3.12 34.04
CA LEU A 330 35.24 -2.55 32.70
C LEU A 330 34.70 -3.52 31.63
N THR A 331 34.93 -4.82 31.79
CA THR A 331 34.39 -5.88 30.92
C THR A 331 32.87 -5.98 30.99
N VAL A 332 32.28 -5.75 32.17
CA VAL A 332 30.82 -5.66 32.34
C VAL A 332 30.25 -4.44 31.61
N LEU A 333 30.96 -3.31 31.63
CA LEU A 333 30.56 -2.09 30.94
C LEU A 333 30.58 -2.29 29.42
N GLU A 334 31.57 -3.00 28.88
CA GLU A 334 31.64 -3.38 27.46
C GLU A 334 30.47 -4.26 27.03
N GLY A 335 30.13 -5.27 27.84
CA GLY A 335 28.97 -6.12 27.57
C GLY A 335 27.65 -5.33 27.56
N ILE A 336 27.52 -4.34 28.46
CA ILE A 336 26.36 -3.43 28.50
C ILE A 336 26.33 -2.53 27.26
N ILE A 337 27.45 -1.89 26.90
CA ILE A 337 27.58 -1.05 25.70
C ILE A 337 27.29 -1.88 24.44
N GLY A 338 27.83 -3.09 24.35
CA GLY A 338 27.59 -4.03 23.26
C GLY A 338 26.11 -4.39 23.11
N CYS A 339 25.41 -4.66 24.22
CA CYS A 339 23.96 -4.89 24.22
C CYS A 339 23.19 -3.65 23.75
N LEU A 340 23.52 -2.46 24.28
CA LEU A 340 22.88 -1.19 23.92
C LEU A 340 23.04 -0.89 22.41
N ILE A 341 24.23 -1.10 21.87
CA ILE A 341 24.52 -0.96 20.44
C ILE A 341 23.73 -2.02 19.66
N PHE A 342 23.85 -3.32 19.99
CA PHE A 342 23.21 -4.42 19.26
C PHE A 342 21.68 -4.22 19.09
N PHE A 343 20.96 -4.03 20.20
CA PHE A 343 19.52 -3.81 20.20
C PHE A 343 19.13 -2.42 19.70
N GLY A 344 20.10 -1.51 19.61
CA GLY A 344 19.92 -0.14 19.18
C GLY A 344 19.14 0.67 20.21
N TRP A 345 19.52 0.61 21.49
CA TRP A 345 18.94 1.38 22.58
C TRP A 345 19.99 2.36 23.12
N PHE A 346 19.75 3.66 23.01
CA PHE A 346 20.70 4.74 23.25
C PHE A 346 22.01 4.62 22.44
N THR A 347 21.93 4.20 21.17
CA THR A 347 23.11 3.93 20.34
C THR A 347 24.09 5.11 20.31
N TRP A 348 23.60 6.34 20.18
CA TRP A 348 24.47 7.52 20.18
C TRP A 348 25.26 7.70 21.49
N LEU A 349 24.63 7.47 22.64
CA LEU A 349 25.31 7.58 23.95
C LEU A 349 26.28 6.42 24.19
N ALA A 350 25.90 5.21 23.76
CA ALA A 350 26.74 4.02 23.87
C ALA A 350 28.00 4.15 22.99
N ASP A 351 27.85 4.60 21.74
CA ASP A 351 28.96 4.87 20.84
C ASP A 351 29.86 6.01 21.35
N LEU A 352 29.27 7.08 21.91
CA LEU A 352 30.04 8.16 22.53
C LEU A 352 30.87 7.66 23.73
N ALA A 353 30.27 6.85 24.60
CA ALA A 353 30.97 6.24 25.72
C ALA A 353 32.12 5.36 25.23
N LEU A 354 31.91 4.58 24.16
CA LEU A 354 32.93 3.74 23.54
C LEU A 354 34.11 4.57 23.01
N VAL A 355 33.84 5.70 22.34
CA VAL A 355 34.89 6.63 21.88
C VAL A 355 35.68 7.21 23.05
N ILE A 356 35.00 7.62 24.13
CA ILE A 356 35.64 8.16 25.33
C ILE A 356 36.54 7.09 25.98
N ILE A 357 36.03 5.87 26.18
CA ILE A 357 36.77 4.75 26.78
C ILE A 357 38.03 4.45 25.95
N PHE A 358 37.92 4.41 24.62
CA PHE A 358 39.06 4.19 23.74
C PHE A 358 40.13 5.28 23.90
N LEU A 359 39.72 6.56 23.87
CA LEU A 359 40.62 7.70 24.03
C LEU A 359 41.29 7.76 25.41
N MET A 360 40.63 7.25 26.45
CA MET A 360 41.14 7.24 27.82
C MET A 360 42.05 6.03 28.14
N GLY A 361 42.01 4.94 27.36
CA GLY A 361 42.62 3.68 27.83
C GLY A 361 43.10 2.65 26.81
N ILE A 362 43.03 2.86 25.48
CA ILE A 362 43.40 1.79 24.53
C ILE A 362 44.23 2.32 23.34
N PRO A 363 45.57 2.18 23.37
CA PRO A 363 46.43 2.61 22.28
C PRO A 363 46.99 1.40 21.49
N THR A 364 46.16 0.43 21.12
CA THR A 364 46.60 -0.60 20.15
C THR A 364 46.00 -0.31 18.78
N TRP A 365 46.87 -0.17 17.78
CA TRP A 365 46.47 0.13 16.40
C TRP A 365 45.47 -0.88 15.83
N ALA A 366 45.52 -2.13 16.30
CA ALA A 366 44.61 -3.21 15.92
C ALA A 366 43.12 -2.91 16.22
N HIS A 367 42.82 -2.01 17.18
CA HIS A 367 41.46 -1.71 17.60
C HIS A 367 40.97 -0.32 17.17
N ALA A 368 41.80 0.46 16.46
CA ALA A 368 41.46 1.82 16.02
C ALA A 368 40.20 1.88 15.13
N TRP A 369 39.88 0.78 14.43
CA TRP A 369 38.66 0.66 13.63
C TRP A 369 37.37 0.84 14.43
N ILE A 370 37.38 0.55 15.75
CA ILE A 370 36.23 0.68 16.64
C ILE A 370 35.76 2.13 16.74
N ILE A 371 36.69 3.09 16.81
CA ILE A 371 36.32 4.52 16.82
C ILE A 371 35.59 4.90 15.53
N PHE A 372 36.12 4.48 14.38
CA PHE A 372 35.50 4.82 13.09
C PHE A 372 34.13 4.16 12.95
N ALA A 373 33.96 2.93 13.44
CA ALA A 373 32.67 2.25 13.51
C ALA A 373 31.69 2.99 14.43
N ALA A 374 32.11 3.37 15.63
CA ALA A 374 31.30 4.12 16.59
C ALA A 374 30.85 5.48 16.01
N ILE A 375 31.77 6.25 15.42
CA ILE A 375 31.45 7.53 14.77
C ILE A 375 30.47 7.34 13.60
N ALA A 376 30.64 6.28 12.80
CA ALA A 376 29.72 5.97 11.71
C ALA A 376 28.31 5.62 12.23
N LEU A 377 28.21 4.89 13.35
CA LEU A 377 26.93 4.53 13.98
C LEU A 377 26.24 5.72 14.66
N MET A 378 27.00 6.68 15.18
CA MET A 378 26.45 7.95 15.70
C MET A 378 25.68 8.73 14.62
N ASN A 379 26.12 8.69 13.36
CA ASN A 379 25.45 9.37 12.23
C ASN A 379 24.12 8.70 11.79
N GLY A 380 23.75 7.57 12.41
CA GLY A 380 22.52 6.81 12.13
C GLY A 380 21.68 6.44 13.36
N SER A 381 22.09 6.82 14.57
CA SER A 381 21.39 6.47 15.81
C SER A 381 19.96 7.04 15.86
N GLY A 382 19.01 6.20 16.31
CA GLY A 382 17.57 6.51 16.33
C GLY A 382 16.91 6.64 14.95
N ARG A 383 17.64 6.28 13.89
CA ARG A 383 17.20 6.43 12.50
C ARG A 383 17.20 5.14 11.69
N SER A 384 17.79 4.06 12.22
CA SER A 384 17.81 2.70 11.66
C SER A 384 16.99 1.72 12.52
N PHE A 385 16.74 0.51 12.01
CA PHE A 385 16.00 -0.54 12.73
C PHE A 385 16.61 -0.81 14.11
N GLY A 386 15.94 -0.46 15.20
CA GLY A 386 16.41 -0.65 16.58
C GLY A 386 15.41 -0.08 17.57
N ILE A 387 15.63 -0.29 18.88
CA ILE A 387 14.74 0.23 19.93
C ILE A 387 14.62 1.76 19.86
N ASP A 388 15.70 2.46 19.52
CA ASP A 388 15.76 3.91 19.40
C ASP A 388 14.78 4.48 18.37
N TYR A 389 14.44 3.72 17.34
CA TYR A 389 13.44 4.13 16.35
C TYR A 389 12.07 4.42 16.98
N TRP A 390 11.70 3.64 18.01
CA TRP A 390 10.43 3.78 18.71
C TRP A 390 10.57 4.66 19.95
N PHE A 391 11.69 4.49 20.67
CA PHE A 391 11.94 5.15 21.94
C PHE A 391 12.20 6.65 21.78
N VAL A 392 13.00 7.07 20.79
CA VAL A 392 13.35 8.49 20.61
C VAL A 392 12.13 9.35 20.26
N PRO A 393 11.27 8.98 19.29
CA PRO A 393 10.05 9.75 19.02
C PRO A 393 9.07 9.74 20.20
N TRP A 394 8.97 8.64 20.94
CA TRP A 394 8.15 8.59 22.15
C TRP A 394 8.66 9.57 23.21
N LEU A 395 9.97 9.62 23.44
CA LEU A 395 10.60 10.56 24.37
C LEU A 395 10.36 12.01 23.93
N GLN A 396 10.57 12.31 22.64
CA GLN A 396 10.30 13.62 22.06
C GLN A 396 8.84 14.03 22.19
N LYS A 397 7.89 13.12 21.97
CA LYS A 397 6.45 13.41 22.09
C LYS A 397 6.05 13.63 23.55
N THR A 398 6.63 12.88 24.47
CA THR A 398 6.29 12.95 25.90
C THR A 398 6.87 14.22 26.53
N TRP A 399 8.16 14.50 26.30
CA TRP A 399 8.83 15.68 26.84
C TRP A 399 8.58 16.96 26.03
N GLY A 400 8.40 16.86 24.72
CA GLY A 400 8.11 18.01 23.85
C GLY A 400 6.78 18.69 24.19
N LYS A 401 5.77 17.91 24.60
CA LYS A 401 4.49 18.43 25.09
C LYS A 401 4.64 19.29 26.34
N ALA A 402 5.57 18.93 27.23
CA ALA A 402 5.84 19.70 28.44
C ALA A 402 6.40 21.11 28.13
N ARG A 403 7.06 21.28 26.98
CA ARG A 403 7.67 22.56 26.58
C ARG A 403 6.80 23.40 25.62
N TYR A 404 6.03 22.76 24.72
CA TYR A 404 5.35 23.46 23.61
C TYR A 404 3.81 23.40 23.63
N GLY A 405 3.20 22.63 24.53
CA GLY A 405 1.73 22.48 24.59
C GLY A 405 1.13 21.66 23.43
N THR A 406 -0.21 21.57 23.38
CA THR A 406 -0.94 20.86 22.32
C THR A 406 -1.60 21.85 21.34
N PRO A 407 -1.26 21.81 20.04
CA PRO A 407 -1.94 22.61 19.02
C PRO A 407 -3.43 22.29 18.96
N LYS A 408 -4.29 23.32 18.85
CA LYS A 408 -5.74 23.18 18.72
C LYS A 408 -6.25 24.00 17.53
N ALA A 409 -7.12 23.42 16.72
CA ALA A 409 -7.71 24.11 15.58
C ALA A 409 -8.65 25.25 16.03
N VAL A 410 -8.63 26.37 15.32
CA VAL A 410 -9.47 27.56 15.62
C VAL A 410 -10.92 27.33 15.20
N TYR A 411 -11.15 26.49 14.19
CA TYR A 411 -12.46 26.15 13.66
C TYR A 411 -13.00 24.88 14.34
N GLU A 412 -13.27 24.94 15.64
CA GLU A 412 -14.08 23.88 16.26
C GLU A 412 -15.52 24.03 15.75
N PRO A 413 -16.18 22.94 15.29
CA PRO A 413 -17.61 22.98 15.09
C PRO A 413 -18.25 23.30 16.46
N LYS A 414 -19.01 24.40 16.54
CA LYS A 414 -19.85 24.65 17.71
C LYS A 414 -20.73 23.42 17.89
N LYS A 415 -20.58 22.76 19.04
CA LYS A 415 -21.38 21.58 19.43
C LYS A 415 -22.85 21.92 19.49
#